data_AF-A0A1V6D7T5-F1
#
_entry.id   AF-A0A1V6D7T5-F1
#
_cell.length_a   1.000
_cell.length_b   1.000
_cell.length_c   1.000
_cell.angle_alpha   90.00
_cell.angle_beta   90.00
_cell.angle_gamma   90.00
#
_symmetry.space_group_name_H-M   'P 1'
#
loop_
_entity.id
_entity.type
_entity.pdbx_description
1 polymer ?
#
loop_
_entity_poly.entity_id
_entity_poly.type
_entity_poly.pdbx_seq_one_letter_code
_entity_poly.pdbx_strand_id
1 'polypeptide(L)'
;MPKSLQYLLAGLAAAVGLGWGVWSIVSSLSPPMSPDHLATRNKMHFQCIACGAAMELHVSQLPEGYLAARMRQEPQDGLDCPKCGKKKTCHPDIRCPNCGAHFFSPECFTGDVPEGVKVSQTCPACGTHPVEYYRNRRP
;
A
#
# COMPACT_ATOMS: atom_id res chain seq x y z
N MET A 1 -4.47 23.08 60.50
CA MET A 1 -4.04 22.39 59.25
C MET A 1 -3.08 23.30 58.49
N PRO A 2 -1.86 22.86 58.18
CA PRO A 2 -0.85 23.73 57.58
C PRO A 2 -1.20 24.02 56.11
N LYS A 3 -1.21 25.31 55.74
CA LYS A 3 -1.55 25.84 54.41
C LYS A 3 -0.69 25.26 53.28
N SER A 4 0.45 24.66 53.59
CA SER A 4 1.33 23.96 52.64
C SER A 4 0.71 22.70 52.03
N LEU A 5 -0.23 22.04 52.71
CA LEU A 5 -0.90 20.84 52.19
C LEU A 5 -1.96 21.16 51.12
N GLN A 6 -2.58 22.35 51.19
CA GLN A 6 -3.57 22.81 50.21
C GLN A 6 -2.96 23.09 48.84
N TYR A 7 -1.74 23.64 48.80
CA TYR A 7 -1.04 23.94 47.54
C TYR A 7 -0.52 22.68 46.83
N LEU A 8 -0.13 21.64 47.58
CA LEU A 8 0.31 20.35 47.03
C LEU A 8 -0.83 19.58 46.37
N LEU A 9 -2.04 19.62 46.95
CA LEU A 9 -3.23 18.98 46.38
C LEU A 9 -3.76 19.74 45.14
N ALA A 10 -3.69 21.07 45.14
CA ALA A 10 -4.06 21.88 43.98
C ALA A 10 -3.12 21.68 42.79
N GLY A 11 -1.81 21.52 43.03
CA GLY A 11 -0.82 21.26 41.97
C GLY A 11 -1.00 19.89 41.29
N LEU A 12 -1.38 18.86 42.06
CA LEU A 12 -1.63 17.52 41.53
C LEU A 12 -2.91 17.46 40.68
N ALA A 13 -3.96 18.21 41.03
CA ALA A 13 -5.20 18.26 40.24
C ALA A 13 -4.99 18.91 38.86
N ALA A 14 -4.12 19.93 38.76
CA ALA A 14 -3.84 20.61 37.50
C ALA A 14 -3.03 19.74 36.51
N ALA A 15 -2.14 18.87 37.01
CA ALA A 15 -1.36 17.96 36.17
C ALA A 15 -2.22 16.84 35.54
N VAL A 16 -3.26 16.38 36.25
CA VAL A 16 -4.16 15.31 35.74
C VAL A 16 -5.14 15.85 34.68
N GLY A 17 -5.57 17.12 34.78
CA GLY A 17 -6.45 17.74 33.79
C GLY A 17 -5.80 17.95 32.41
N LEU A 18 -4.50 18.25 32.38
CA LEU A 18 -3.76 18.43 31.12
C LEU A 18 -3.35 17.10 30.48
N GLY A 19 -3.23 16.01 31.24
CA GLY A 19 -2.93 14.67 30.71
C GLY A 19 -4.08 14.06 29.92
N TRP A 20 -5.33 14.28 30.33
CA TRP A 20 -6.51 13.73 29.64
C TRP A 20 -6.91 14.48 28.38
N GLY A 21 -6.69 15.80 28.32
CA GLY A 21 -7.01 16.59 27.11
C GLY A 21 -6.15 16.21 25.90
N VAL A 22 -4.88 15.87 26.11
CA VAL A 22 -3.95 15.54 25.02
C VAL A 22 -4.20 14.13 24.47
N TRP A 23 -4.65 13.18 25.29
CA TRP A 23 -4.94 11.82 24.80
C TRP A 23 -6.21 11.76 23.94
N SER A 24 -7.21 12.63 24.21
CA SER A 24 -8.40 12.73 23.36
C SER A 24 -8.14 13.30 21.97
N ILE A 25 -7.13 14.17 21.80
CA ILE A 25 -6.81 14.76 20.49
C ILE A 25 -5.92 13.83 19.64
N VAL A 26 -5.01 13.07 20.27
CA VAL A 26 -4.13 12.14 19.54
C VAL A 26 -4.85 10.86 19.12
N SER A 27 -5.96 10.49 19.79
CA SER A 27 -6.80 9.34 19.40
C SER A 27 -7.66 9.61 18.16
N SER A 28 -7.82 10.87 17.74
CA SER A 28 -8.64 11.25 16.57
C SER A 28 -7.86 11.38 15.27
N LEU A 29 -6.52 11.23 15.31
CA LEU A 29 -5.65 11.31 14.12
C LEU A 29 -5.16 9.94 13.62
N SER A 30 -5.56 8.86 14.27
CA SER A 30 -5.50 7.53 13.66
C SER A 30 -6.82 7.33 12.93
N PRO A 31 -6.86 7.39 11.58
CA PRO A 31 -8.07 6.99 10.88
C PRO A 31 -8.44 5.59 11.37
N PRO A 32 -9.70 5.35 11.76
CA PRO A 32 -10.14 3.99 12.02
C PRO A 32 -9.76 3.18 10.79
N MET A 33 -9.13 2.01 10.98
CA MET A 33 -8.97 1.05 9.89
C MET A 33 -10.39 0.73 9.42
N SER A 34 -10.81 1.44 8.38
CA SER A 34 -12.15 1.35 7.83
C SER A 34 -12.40 -0.10 7.39
N PRO A 35 -13.65 -0.58 7.45
CA PRO A 35 -14.05 -1.88 6.90
C PRO A 35 -13.69 -2.03 5.40
N ASP A 36 -13.32 -0.93 4.74
CA ASP A 36 -12.79 -0.87 3.38
C ASP A 36 -11.52 -1.71 3.15
N HIS A 37 -10.77 -2.09 4.19
CA HIS A 37 -9.61 -2.97 4.06
C HIS A 37 -9.93 -4.39 3.57
N LEU A 38 -11.20 -4.81 3.61
CA LEU A 38 -11.66 -6.09 3.04
C LEU A 38 -12.22 -5.92 1.61
N ALA A 39 -12.90 -4.80 1.32
CA ALA A 39 -13.39 -4.50 -0.03
C ALA A 39 -12.25 -4.17 -1.02
N THR A 40 -11.15 -3.61 -0.53
CA THR A 40 -9.92 -3.35 -1.31
C THR A 40 -9.07 -4.60 -1.58
N ARG A 41 -9.34 -5.76 -0.94
CA ARG A 41 -8.58 -7.00 -1.23
C ARG A 41 -8.83 -7.59 -2.61
N ASN A 42 -9.88 -7.14 -3.29
CA ASN A 42 -10.27 -7.67 -4.58
C ASN A 42 -9.96 -6.70 -5.72
N LYS A 43 -9.07 -5.73 -5.54
CA LYS A 43 -8.64 -4.85 -6.63
C LYS A 43 -7.16 -5.01 -6.90
N MET A 44 -6.83 -5.03 -8.18
CA MET A 44 -5.47 -5.16 -8.67
C MET A 44 -5.15 -3.96 -9.55
N HIS A 45 -3.95 -3.41 -9.36
CA HIS A 45 -3.47 -2.28 -10.14
C HIS A 45 -2.60 -2.80 -11.30
N PHE A 46 -2.83 -2.22 -12.47
CA PHE A 46 -2.13 -2.54 -13.70
C PHE A 46 -1.62 -1.27 -14.34
N GLN A 47 -0.47 -1.37 -14.99
CA GLN A 47 0.11 -0.29 -15.75
C GLN A 47 0.45 -0.78 -17.17
N CYS A 48 0.08 0.03 -18.17
CA CYS A 48 0.46 -0.22 -19.56
C CYS A 48 1.94 0.10 -19.77
N ILE A 49 2.72 -0.89 -20.19
CA ILE A 49 4.14 -0.68 -20.49
C ILE A 49 4.37 0.21 -21.71
N ALA A 50 3.37 0.34 -22.59
CA ALA A 50 3.51 1.07 -23.84
C ALA A 50 3.11 2.55 -23.76
N CYS A 51 2.20 2.92 -22.87
CA CYS A 51 1.73 4.32 -22.72
C CYS A 51 1.74 4.83 -21.28
N GLY A 52 2.15 4.00 -20.30
CA GLY A 52 2.20 4.36 -18.89
C GLY A 52 0.84 4.46 -18.19
N ALA A 53 -0.27 4.22 -18.91
CA ALA A 53 -1.61 4.31 -18.36
C ALA A 53 -1.83 3.32 -17.22
N ALA A 54 -2.17 3.85 -16.05
CA ALA A 54 -2.63 3.10 -14.90
C ALA A 54 -4.12 2.72 -15.03
N MET A 55 -4.48 1.54 -14.54
CA MET A 55 -5.86 1.11 -14.34
C MET A 55 -5.96 0.24 -13.09
N GLU A 56 -7.12 0.29 -12.45
CA GLU A 56 -7.46 -0.57 -11.33
C GLU A 56 -8.64 -1.44 -11.75
N LEU A 57 -8.48 -2.76 -11.63
CA LEU A 57 -9.52 -3.72 -11.96
C LEU A 57 -9.90 -4.50 -10.72
N HIS A 58 -11.19 -4.71 -10.54
CA HIS A 58 -11.65 -5.69 -9.57
C HIS A 58 -11.31 -7.10 -10.07
N VAL A 59 -11.06 -8.04 -9.16
CA VAL A 59 -10.73 -9.43 -9.46
C VAL A 59 -11.79 -10.10 -10.34
N SER A 60 -13.06 -9.73 -10.16
CA SER A 60 -14.18 -10.21 -10.99
C SER A 60 -14.18 -9.68 -12.43
N GLN A 61 -13.38 -8.66 -12.74
CA GLN A 61 -13.23 -8.08 -14.08
C GLN A 61 -12.03 -8.67 -14.82
N LEU A 62 -11.23 -9.52 -14.16
CA LEU A 62 -10.10 -10.18 -14.78
C LEU A 62 -10.59 -11.34 -15.65
N PRO A 63 -9.85 -11.67 -16.74
CA PRO A 63 -10.14 -12.86 -17.52
C PRO A 63 -10.19 -14.12 -16.62
N GLU A 64 -11.08 -15.04 -16.96
CA GLU A 64 -11.18 -16.32 -16.25
C GLU A 64 -9.81 -17.04 -16.27
N GLY A 65 -9.40 -17.59 -15.13
CA GLY A 65 -8.11 -18.26 -14.99
C GLY A 65 -6.91 -17.34 -14.80
N TYR A 66 -7.02 -16.01 -15.00
CA TYR A 66 -5.89 -15.07 -14.85
C TYR A 66 -5.20 -15.18 -13.48
N LEU A 67 -6.00 -15.18 -12.40
CA LEU A 67 -5.47 -15.33 -11.05
C LEU A 67 -4.85 -16.70 -10.80
N ALA A 68 -5.53 -17.77 -11.24
CA ALA A 68 -5.06 -19.13 -11.04
C ALA A 68 -3.71 -19.35 -11.73
N ALA A 69 -3.58 -18.85 -12.96
CA ALA A 69 -2.38 -18.99 -13.75
C ALA A 69 -1.24 -18.09 -13.21
N ARG A 70 -1.56 -16.89 -12.68
CA ARG A 70 -0.60 -16.08 -11.92
C ARG A 70 -0.11 -16.78 -10.64
N MET A 71 -0.99 -17.44 -9.90
CA MET A 71 -0.61 -18.21 -8.71
C MET A 71 0.27 -19.42 -9.05
N ARG A 72 0.06 -20.03 -10.22
CA ARG A 72 0.89 -21.12 -10.75
C ARG A 72 2.18 -20.65 -11.41
N GLN A 73 2.43 -19.34 -11.44
CA GLN A 73 3.56 -18.72 -12.14
C GLN A 73 3.60 -19.08 -13.64
N GLU A 74 2.44 -19.38 -14.23
CA GLU A 74 2.32 -19.64 -15.66
C GLU A 74 2.45 -18.33 -16.44
N PRO A 75 3.11 -18.33 -17.61
CA PRO A 75 3.25 -17.14 -18.44
C PRO A 75 1.90 -16.46 -18.69
N GLN A 76 1.70 -15.28 -18.09
CA GLN A 76 0.53 -14.46 -18.35
C GLN A 76 0.86 -13.49 -19.48
N ASP A 77 0.05 -13.55 -20.52
CA ASP A 77 -0.09 -12.41 -21.40
C ASP A 77 -0.61 -11.22 -20.60
N GLY A 78 -0.06 -10.02 -20.85
CA GLY A 78 -0.61 -8.79 -20.28
C GLY A 78 -2.09 -8.60 -20.68
N LEU A 79 -2.77 -7.68 -20.03
CA LEU A 79 -4.11 -7.25 -20.47
C LEU A 79 -4.01 -6.25 -21.63
N ASP A 80 -5.09 -6.11 -22.38
CA ASP A 80 -5.20 -5.09 -23.42
C ASP A 80 -5.36 -3.70 -22.80
N CYS A 81 -4.67 -2.69 -23.34
CA CYS A 81 -4.76 -1.34 -22.81
C CYS A 81 -5.98 -0.62 -23.39
N PRO A 82 -6.97 -0.20 -22.57
CA PRO A 82 -8.14 0.53 -23.05
C PRO A 82 -7.81 1.97 -23.47
N LYS A 83 -6.65 2.52 -23.06
CA LYS A 83 -6.26 3.90 -23.42
C LYS A 83 -5.57 3.99 -24.78
N CYS A 84 -4.66 3.07 -25.09
CA CYS A 84 -3.89 3.11 -26.34
C CYS A 84 -4.23 1.98 -27.33
N GLY A 85 -5.12 1.05 -26.95
CA GLY A 85 -5.56 -0.07 -27.79
C GLY A 85 -4.51 -1.16 -28.02
N LYS A 86 -3.29 -1.01 -27.47
CA LYS A 86 -2.24 -2.03 -27.62
C LYS A 86 -2.58 -3.27 -26.80
N LYS A 87 -2.52 -4.42 -27.45
CA LYS A 87 -2.82 -5.71 -26.85
C LYS A 87 -1.70 -6.18 -25.94
N LYS A 88 -2.05 -6.91 -24.88
CA LYS A 88 -1.10 -7.56 -23.98
C LYS A 88 0.00 -6.67 -23.40
N THR A 89 -0.33 -5.42 -23.06
CA THR A 89 0.64 -4.44 -22.55
C THR A 89 0.41 -4.04 -21.11
N CYS A 90 -0.73 -4.37 -20.52
CA CYS A 90 -1.06 -4.00 -19.15
C CYS A 90 -0.65 -5.12 -18.20
N HIS A 91 0.42 -4.85 -17.45
CA HIS A 91 0.97 -5.76 -16.47
C HIS A 91 0.66 -5.25 -15.07
N PRO A 92 0.52 -6.16 -14.09
CA PRO A 92 0.37 -5.76 -12.71
C PRO A 92 1.60 -5.01 -12.23
N ASP A 93 1.41 -4.00 -11.40
CA ASP A 93 2.51 -3.34 -10.69
C ASP A 93 2.41 -3.61 -9.18
N ILE A 94 3.45 -3.21 -8.45
CA ILE A 94 3.46 -3.29 -7.00
C ILE A 94 3.42 -1.90 -6.39
N ARG A 95 2.74 -1.81 -5.23
CA ARG A 95 2.66 -0.59 -4.43
C ARG A 95 3.75 -0.59 -3.37
N CYS A 96 4.57 0.46 -3.32
CA CYS A 96 5.57 0.64 -2.28
C CYS A 96 4.90 0.73 -0.90
N PRO A 97 5.31 -0.07 0.08
CA PRO A 97 4.69 -0.06 1.41
C PRO A 97 5.03 1.18 2.25
N ASN A 98 6.08 1.92 1.87
CA ASN A 98 6.51 3.11 2.60
C ASN A 98 5.87 4.39 2.05
N CYS A 99 6.05 4.69 0.76
CA CYS A 99 5.54 5.93 0.16
C CYS A 99 4.27 5.75 -0.69
N GLY A 100 3.81 4.52 -0.92
CA GLY A 100 2.62 4.24 -1.72
C GLY A 100 2.79 4.36 -3.23
N ALA A 101 3.99 4.70 -3.75
CA ALA A 101 4.25 4.78 -5.18
C ALA A 101 4.17 3.41 -5.85
N HIS A 102 3.62 3.36 -7.07
CA HIS A 102 3.54 2.16 -7.88
C HIS A 102 4.76 2.03 -8.80
N PHE A 103 5.27 0.81 -8.97
CA PHE A 103 6.38 0.52 -9.87
C PHE A 103 6.39 -0.95 -10.27
N PHE A 104 7.09 -1.26 -11.37
CA PHE A 104 7.33 -2.63 -11.78
C PHE A 104 8.53 -3.24 -11.04
N SER A 105 8.29 -4.34 -10.32
CA SER A 105 9.35 -5.25 -9.87
C SER A 105 9.54 -6.37 -10.91
N PRO A 106 10.73 -6.98 -11.03
CA PRO A 106 10.91 -8.20 -11.83
C PRO A 106 9.87 -9.28 -11.49
N GLU A 107 9.44 -9.38 -10.23
CA GLU A 107 8.41 -10.32 -9.76
C GLU A 107 7.01 -10.07 -10.34
N CYS A 108 6.79 -8.94 -11.00
CA CYS A 108 5.54 -8.64 -11.69
C CYS A 108 5.38 -9.43 -12.99
N PHE A 109 6.47 -10.02 -13.50
CA PHE A 109 6.51 -10.75 -14.76
C PHE A 109 6.76 -12.23 -14.50
N THR A 110 5.88 -13.08 -15.03
CA THR A 110 6.04 -14.53 -15.06
C THR A 110 6.82 -14.90 -16.33
N GLY A 111 8.10 -14.53 -16.40
CA GLY A 111 8.94 -14.70 -17.57
C GLY A 111 9.93 -13.55 -17.77
N ASP A 112 10.44 -13.41 -18.99
CA ASP A 112 11.34 -12.32 -19.33
C ASP A 112 10.63 -10.96 -19.27
N VAL A 113 11.35 -9.97 -18.75
CA VAL A 113 10.87 -8.58 -18.74
C VAL A 113 10.86 -8.07 -20.18
N PRO A 114 9.73 -7.53 -20.68
CA PRO A 114 9.68 -7.00 -22.04
C PRO A 114 10.72 -5.90 -22.26
N GLU A 115 11.31 -5.85 -23.46
CA GLU A 115 12.35 -4.89 -23.80
C GLU A 115 11.86 -3.44 -23.60
N GLY A 116 12.71 -2.59 -23.02
CA GLY A 116 12.41 -1.19 -22.74
C GLY A 116 11.57 -0.95 -21.48
N VAL A 117 11.13 -1.99 -20.76
CA VAL A 117 10.42 -1.85 -19.49
C VAL A 117 11.42 -1.59 -18.36
N LYS A 118 11.21 -0.49 -17.63
CA LYS A 118 11.99 -0.18 -16.43
C LYS A 118 11.44 -0.96 -15.23
N VAL A 119 12.21 -1.92 -14.76
CA VAL A 119 11.93 -2.67 -13.52
C VAL A 119 12.92 -2.30 -12.43
N SER A 120 12.50 -2.39 -11.18
CA SER A 120 13.36 -2.14 -10.02
C SER A 120 12.99 -3.06 -8.86
N GLN A 121 13.98 -3.56 -8.13
CA GLN A 121 13.76 -4.31 -6.88
C GLN A 121 13.41 -3.38 -5.70
N THR A 122 13.82 -2.12 -5.79
CA THR A 122 13.56 -1.08 -4.79
C THR A 122 12.62 -0.03 -5.35
N CYS A 123 11.84 0.61 -4.47
CA CYS A 123 10.95 1.69 -4.88
C CYS A 123 11.77 2.85 -5.48
N PRO A 124 11.55 3.24 -6.75
CA PRO A 124 12.33 4.30 -7.39
C PRO A 124 12.06 5.69 -6.78
N ALA A 125 10.97 5.85 -6.02
CA ALA A 125 10.62 7.12 -5.40
C ALA A 125 11.26 7.33 -4.02
N CYS A 126 11.50 6.27 -3.25
CA CYS A 126 11.99 6.40 -1.86
C CYS A 126 13.07 5.38 -1.46
N GLY A 127 13.55 4.55 -2.38
CA GLY A 127 14.60 3.54 -2.14
C GLY A 127 14.18 2.33 -1.30
N THR A 128 12.91 2.25 -0.85
CA THR A 128 12.45 1.15 0.00
C THR A 128 12.39 -0.18 -0.76
N HIS A 129 13.05 -1.22 -0.25
CA HIS A 129 12.89 -2.60 -0.72
C HIS A 129 11.62 -3.22 -0.09
N PRO A 130 10.59 -3.59 -0.88
CA PRO A 130 9.31 -4.05 -0.31
C PRO A 130 9.43 -5.31 0.55
N VAL A 131 10.17 -6.32 0.07
CA VAL A 131 10.37 -7.59 0.79
C VAL A 131 11.06 -7.36 2.14
N GLU A 132 12.15 -6.59 2.16
CA GLU A 132 12.87 -6.28 3.41
C GLU A 132 12.03 -5.43 4.36
N TYR A 133 11.27 -4.45 3.83
CA TYR A 133 10.36 -3.63 4.63
C TYR A 133 9.37 -4.47 5.43
N TYR A 134 8.76 -5.47 4.79
CA TYR A 134 7.84 -6.36 5.49
C TYR A 134 8.57 -7.35 6.40
N ARG A 135 9.72 -7.90 6.00
CA ARG A 135 10.52 -8.82 6.82
C ARG A 135 10.89 -8.19 8.16
N ASN A 136 11.33 -6.92 8.16
CA ASN A 136 11.79 -6.21 9.35
C ASN A 136 10.64 -5.72 10.25
N ARG A 137 9.39 -5.91 9.84
CA ARG A 137 8.17 -5.51 10.57
C ARG A 137 7.23 -6.67 10.86
N ARG A 138 7.65 -7.92 10.57
CA ARG A 138 6.96 -9.10 11.09
C ARG A 138 7.31 -9.22 12.57
N PRO A 139 6.31 -9.27 13.48
CA PRO A 139 6.55 -9.50 14.91
C PRO A 139 7.13 -10.88 15.17
#